data_AF-A0A0N1PDW0-F1
#
_entry.id   AF-A0A0N1PDW0-F1
#
_cell.length_a   1.000
_cell.length_b   1.000
_cell.length_c   1.000
_cell.angle_alpha   90.00
_cell.angle_beta   90.00
_cell.angle_gamma   90.00
#
_symmetry.space_group_name_H-M   'P 1'
#
loop_
_entity.id
_entity.type
_entity.pdbx_description
1 polymer ?
#
loop_
_entity_poly.entity_id
_entity_poly.type
_entity_poly.pdbx_seq_one_letter_code
_entity_poly.pdbx_strand_id
1 'polypeptide(L)'
;MADLLLGLVLGQVAAMALPMLANGLLSVKRPPRVNINQERHKVNTCRPVIPYLAPVPYTGGRVRALFIGINYTGTGNELRGCVNDVRSMLGTLQQIQFPISECCILVDDPKFPNFTALPTRDNIIKYMLWLTHDLRPGDVLFLHYSGHGGQTKAANDSEEEYDQTLIPLDHHKSGSILDDDLFLMLVAPLPPGVRMTVVFDCCHSATMLDMPFSYIAPRHSGTREQMVQVRRNNYSNGDVIMFSGCTDQGTSADVRSGGGAANGAATLAFTWSLLHTKGFSYLNILLKTREELRKQGREQVPQLTSSKPIDLYKPFSLFGMLTVNQTMMSQCVPQQYQRPPPNMPPQMLPPQQGGYPAYMPPPPQGFPQWGSPQPQLGGRPQYPPPPNGQGQYHTGPPPPGWRPPPPSRPPYNNNAPPAQYSCNPNPPAW
;
A
#
# COMPACT_ATOMS: atom_id res chain seq x y z
N MET A 1 26.13 -9.90 -26.62
CA MET A 1 25.76 -11.17 -25.93
C MET A 1 24.71 -10.96 -24.85
N ALA A 2 24.72 -9.84 -24.09
CA ALA A 2 23.69 -9.53 -23.08
C ALA A 2 22.30 -9.19 -23.68
N ASP A 3 22.26 -8.56 -24.86
CA ASP A 3 20.99 -8.14 -25.50
C ASP A 3 20.16 -9.30 -26.06
N LEU A 4 20.79 -10.44 -26.38
CA LEU A 4 20.08 -11.62 -26.89
C LEU A 4 19.36 -12.41 -25.78
N LEU A 5 19.91 -12.37 -24.55
CA LEU A 5 19.30 -13.02 -23.38
C LEU A 5 18.09 -12.24 -22.86
N LEU A 6 18.10 -10.91 -22.96
CA LEU A 6 16.98 -10.07 -22.53
C LEU A 6 15.73 -10.29 -23.39
N GLY A 7 15.91 -10.48 -24.71
CA GLY A 7 14.83 -10.77 -25.65
C GLY A 7 14.20 -12.16 -25.47
N LEU A 8 14.97 -13.15 -25.00
CA LEU A 8 14.47 -14.51 -24.71
C LEU A 8 13.70 -14.60 -23.38
N VAL A 9 14.06 -13.80 -22.37
CA VAL A 9 13.30 -13.72 -21.11
C VAL A 9 11.96 -13.01 -21.30
N LEU A 10 11.86 -12.06 -22.24
CA LEU A 10 10.62 -11.35 -22.56
C LEU A 10 9.75 -12.05 -23.63
N GLY A 11 10.31 -12.99 -24.40
CA GLY A 11 9.69 -13.50 -25.64
C GLY A 11 8.93 -14.83 -25.57
N GLN A 12 8.88 -15.53 -24.44
CA GLN A 12 8.24 -16.86 -24.34
C GLN A 12 7.37 -17.06 -23.09
N VAL A 13 6.67 -16.01 -22.65
CA VAL A 13 5.64 -16.19 -21.62
C VAL A 13 4.27 -15.87 -22.21
N ALA A 14 3.72 -16.82 -22.97
CA ALA A 14 2.27 -16.96 -23.05
C ALA A 14 1.78 -17.45 -21.67
N ALA A 15 1.89 -16.60 -20.65
CA ALA A 15 1.35 -16.87 -19.32
C ALA A 15 -0.17 -16.82 -19.45
N MET A 16 -0.82 -17.95 -19.17
CA MET A 16 -2.25 -17.98 -18.89
C MET A 16 -2.55 -16.91 -17.85
N ALA A 17 -3.40 -15.94 -18.21
CA ALA A 17 -3.80 -14.89 -17.29
C ALA A 17 -4.38 -15.52 -16.02
N LEU A 18 -3.93 -15.07 -14.85
CA LEU A 18 -4.57 -15.47 -13.60
C LEU A 18 -6.01 -14.96 -13.60
N PRO A 19 -6.97 -15.78 -13.11
CA PRO A 19 -8.35 -15.36 -13.03
C PRO A 19 -8.48 -14.21 -12.04
N MET A 20 -8.99 -13.08 -12.53
CA MET A 20 -9.33 -11.93 -11.72
C MET A 20 -10.71 -12.15 -11.10
N LEU A 21 -10.79 -11.99 -9.79
CA LEU A 21 -12.02 -12.12 -9.02
C LEU A 21 -12.86 -10.85 -9.15
N ALA A 22 -14.15 -10.95 -8.78
CA ALA A 22 -15.07 -9.81 -8.81
C ALA A 22 -14.59 -8.61 -7.96
N ASN A 23 -13.72 -8.87 -6.99
CA ASN A 23 -13.14 -7.86 -6.11
C ASN A 23 -11.84 -7.23 -6.67
N GLY A 24 -11.41 -7.63 -7.88
CA GLY A 24 -10.24 -7.09 -8.56
C GLY A 24 -8.90 -7.71 -8.14
N LEU A 25 -8.91 -8.72 -7.27
CA LEU A 25 -7.72 -9.51 -6.93
C LEU A 25 -7.52 -10.66 -7.89
N LEU A 26 -6.27 -11.05 -8.08
CA LEU A 26 -5.93 -12.30 -8.75
C LEU A 26 -6.14 -13.48 -7.78
N SER A 27 -6.89 -14.50 -8.20
CA SER A 27 -6.94 -15.75 -7.44
C SER A 27 -5.67 -16.55 -7.71
N VAL A 28 -4.89 -16.82 -6.66
CA VAL A 28 -3.59 -17.49 -6.76
C VAL A 28 -3.52 -18.75 -5.92
N LYS A 29 -2.69 -19.69 -6.36
CA LYS A 29 -2.31 -20.84 -5.53
C LYS A 29 -1.51 -20.34 -4.33
N ARG A 30 -1.73 -20.95 -3.17
CA ARG A 30 -1.01 -20.61 -1.94
C ARG A 30 0.49 -20.81 -2.16
N PRO A 31 1.32 -19.76 -2.01
CA PRO A 31 2.77 -19.88 -2.22
C PRO A 31 3.44 -20.56 -1.00
N PRO A 32 4.66 -21.09 -1.17
CA PRO A 32 5.49 -21.48 -0.02
C PRO A 32 5.82 -20.24 0.83
N ARG A 33 5.89 -20.43 2.16
CA ARG A 33 6.29 -19.39 3.11
C ARG A 33 7.72 -18.92 2.86
N VAL A 34 8.01 -17.66 3.16
CA VAL A 34 9.37 -17.10 3.07
C VAL A 34 10.22 -17.55 4.26
N ASN A 35 11.36 -18.19 3.98
CA ASN A 35 12.35 -18.49 5.02
C ASN A 35 13.25 -17.27 5.28
N ILE A 36 12.80 -16.36 6.13
CA ILE A 36 13.49 -15.09 6.41
C ILE A 36 14.95 -15.29 6.85
N ASN A 37 15.22 -16.30 7.68
CA ASN A 37 16.57 -16.56 8.19
C ASN A 37 17.53 -16.98 7.06
N GLN A 38 17.05 -17.81 6.14
CA GLN A 38 17.82 -18.20 4.98
C GLN A 38 18.03 -17.02 4.02
N GLU A 39 17.06 -16.12 3.89
CA GLU A 39 17.12 -15.01 2.93
C GLU A 39 17.94 -13.81 3.44
N ARG A 40 18.11 -13.68 4.76
CA ARG A 40 18.74 -12.52 5.41
C ARG A 40 20.14 -12.20 4.93
N HIS A 41 20.95 -13.19 4.56
CA HIS A 41 22.33 -12.95 4.10
C HIS A 41 22.39 -12.18 2.77
N LYS A 42 21.33 -12.23 1.95
CA LYS A 42 21.28 -11.59 0.63
C LYS A 42 21.29 -10.06 0.71
N VAL A 43 20.91 -9.47 1.85
CA VAL A 43 20.87 -8.01 2.04
C VAL A 43 22.22 -7.33 1.79
N ASN A 44 23.33 -8.04 2.03
CA ASN A 44 24.70 -7.54 1.81
C ASN A 44 25.04 -7.35 0.33
N THR A 45 24.23 -7.92 -0.57
CA THR A 45 24.38 -7.77 -2.02
C THR A 45 23.62 -6.57 -2.58
N CYS A 46 22.74 -5.94 -1.79
CA CYS A 46 22.02 -4.75 -2.20
C CYS A 46 22.98 -3.59 -2.45
N ARG A 47 22.69 -2.78 -3.49
CA ARG A 47 23.47 -1.61 -3.88
C ARG A 47 22.52 -0.41 -3.97
N PRO A 48 22.19 0.22 -2.83
CA PRO A 48 21.29 1.36 -2.84
C PRO A 48 21.95 2.57 -3.51
N VAL A 49 21.11 3.44 -4.03
CA VAL A 49 21.48 4.69 -4.70
C VAL A 49 20.89 5.89 -3.98
N ILE A 50 21.43 7.08 -4.24
CA ILE A 50 20.78 8.34 -3.84
C ILE A 50 19.97 8.81 -5.05
N PRO A 51 18.63 8.84 -4.99
CA PRO A 51 17.81 9.07 -6.17
C PRO A 51 17.84 10.53 -6.63
N TYR A 52 18.06 11.46 -5.69
CA TYR A 52 18.24 12.90 -5.90
C TYR A 52 18.89 13.52 -4.65
N LEU A 53 19.48 14.70 -4.78
CA LEU A 53 20.08 15.43 -3.65
C LEU A 53 19.04 16.33 -2.98
N ALA A 54 18.74 16.07 -1.70
CA ALA A 54 18.00 17.01 -0.88
C ALA A 54 18.95 18.09 -0.32
N PRO A 55 18.55 19.38 -0.27
CA PRO A 55 19.43 20.45 0.20
C PRO A 55 19.85 20.34 1.66
N VAL A 56 19.00 19.74 2.50
CA VAL A 56 19.24 19.57 3.93
C VAL A 56 19.25 18.06 4.25
N PRO A 57 20.39 17.51 4.71
CA PRO A 57 20.44 16.11 5.11
C PRO A 57 19.64 15.91 6.40
N TYR A 58 18.99 14.75 6.52
CA TYR A 58 18.36 14.34 7.77
C TYR A 58 19.41 13.87 8.76
N THR A 59 19.37 14.39 9.99
CA THR A 59 20.38 14.10 11.03
C THR A 59 19.89 13.13 12.10
N GLY A 60 18.62 12.71 12.06
CA GLY A 60 18.05 11.78 13.05
C GLY A 60 18.39 10.31 12.81
N GLY A 61 18.86 9.94 11.62
CA GLY A 61 19.15 8.57 11.23
C GLY A 61 19.27 8.43 9.72
N ARG A 62 19.22 7.20 9.21
CA ARG A 62 19.15 6.93 7.76
C ARG A 62 17.72 7.14 7.26
N VAL A 63 17.61 7.55 6.01
CA VAL A 63 16.34 7.58 5.28
C VAL A 63 16.40 6.58 4.14
N ARG A 64 15.80 5.41 4.34
CA ARG A 64 15.76 4.34 3.33
C ARG A 64 14.44 4.33 2.59
N ALA A 65 14.50 4.15 1.28
CA ALA A 65 13.31 4.01 0.45
C ALA A 65 13.38 2.79 -0.47
N LEU A 66 12.25 2.09 -0.61
CA LEU A 66 12.06 1.02 -1.57
C LEU A 66 10.85 1.34 -2.45
N PHE A 67 11.04 1.33 -3.76
CA PHE A 67 9.99 1.53 -4.74
C PHE A 67 9.83 0.28 -5.59
N ILE A 68 8.59 -0.16 -5.77
CA ILE A 68 8.25 -1.35 -6.54
C ILE A 68 7.09 -1.00 -7.48
N GLY A 69 7.30 -1.10 -8.79
CA GLY A 69 6.29 -0.84 -9.80
C GLY A 69 6.27 -1.94 -10.85
N ILE A 70 5.14 -2.63 -11.02
CA ILE A 70 5.07 -3.81 -11.90
C ILE A 70 3.93 -3.65 -12.90
N ASN A 71 4.27 -3.48 -14.17
CA ASN A 71 3.31 -3.43 -15.27
C ASN A 71 2.96 -4.81 -15.84
N TYR A 72 3.74 -5.85 -15.58
CA TYR A 72 3.55 -7.19 -16.16
C TYR A 72 3.48 -7.17 -17.70
N THR A 73 4.30 -6.31 -18.32
CA THR A 73 4.27 -6.05 -19.76
C THR A 73 4.40 -7.33 -20.58
N GLY A 74 3.50 -7.52 -21.56
CA GLY A 74 3.49 -8.69 -22.44
C GLY A 74 2.80 -9.92 -21.85
N THR A 75 2.18 -9.82 -20.67
CA THR A 75 1.43 -10.92 -20.04
C THR A 75 -0.09 -10.70 -20.11
N GLY A 76 -0.87 -11.75 -19.87
CA GLY A 76 -2.34 -11.64 -19.80
C GLY A 76 -2.89 -10.81 -18.62
N ASN A 77 -2.02 -10.41 -17.68
CA ASN A 77 -2.38 -9.55 -16.54
C ASN A 77 -1.68 -8.17 -16.63
N GLU A 78 -1.35 -7.70 -17.84
CA GLU A 78 -0.68 -6.42 -18.05
C GLU A 78 -1.45 -5.21 -17.44
N LEU A 79 -0.69 -4.33 -16.79
CA LEU A 79 -1.05 -3.01 -16.28
C LEU A 79 -0.20 -1.95 -16.99
N ARG A 80 -0.67 -0.70 -16.98
CA ARG A 80 0.02 0.41 -17.69
C ARG A 80 0.47 1.56 -16.78
N GLY A 81 0.04 1.57 -15.52
CA GLY A 81 0.22 2.71 -14.60
C GLY A 81 1.34 2.55 -13.58
N CYS A 82 1.71 1.32 -13.22
CA CYS A 82 2.46 1.05 -12.00
C CYS A 82 3.88 1.62 -12.00
N VAL A 83 4.60 1.51 -13.12
CA VAL A 83 5.90 2.15 -13.28
C VAL A 83 5.78 3.68 -13.27
N ASN A 84 4.68 4.23 -13.78
CA ASN A 84 4.43 5.67 -13.76
C ASN A 84 4.05 6.17 -12.35
N ASP A 85 3.41 5.35 -11.53
CA ASP A 85 3.14 5.65 -10.13
C ASP A 85 4.46 5.80 -9.36
N VAL A 86 5.42 4.89 -9.58
CA VAL A 86 6.77 4.99 -8.99
C VAL A 86 7.45 6.30 -9.41
N ARG A 87 7.37 6.67 -10.69
CA ARG A 87 7.89 7.96 -11.20
C ARG A 87 7.24 9.15 -10.50
N SER A 88 5.91 9.12 -10.36
CA SER A 88 5.13 10.21 -9.74
C SER A 88 5.45 10.35 -8.26
N MET A 89 5.63 9.23 -7.54
CA MET A 89 6.00 9.22 -6.13
C MET A 89 7.41 9.78 -5.93
N LEU A 90 8.40 9.31 -6.70
CA LEU A 90 9.77 9.82 -6.65
C LEU A 90 9.83 11.32 -6.94
N GLY A 91 9.15 11.79 -8.00
CA GLY A 91 9.07 13.21 -8.33
C GLY A 91 8.43 14.04 -7.21
N THR A 92 7.38 13.52 -6.58
CA THR A 92 6.74 14.18 -5.43
C THR A 92 7.69 14.28 -4.24
N LEU A 93 8.36 13.18 -3.88
CA LEU A 93 9.31 13.13 -2.77
C LEU A 93 10.51 14.07 -3.03
N GLN A 94 10.97 14.16 -4.27
CA GLN A 94 11.98 15.14 -4.68
C GLN A 94 11.48 16.58 -4.51
N GLN A 95 10.25 16.88 -4.95
CA GLN A 95 9.67 18.22 -4.87
C GLN A 95 9.48 18.69 -3.43
N ILE A 96 9.07 17.80 -2.52
CA ILE A 96 8.99 18.10 -1.08
C ILE A 96 10.35 17.95 -0.37
N GLN A 97 11.40 17.61 -1.11
CA GLN A 97 12.78 17.44 -0.62
C GLN A 97 12.94 16.42 0.49
N PHE A 98 12.22 15.31 0.37
CA PHE A 98 12.37 14.19 1.27
C PHE A 98 13.80 13.62 1.13
N PRO A 99 14.65 13.63 2.18
CA PRO A 99 16.09 13.46 2.09
C PRO A 99 16.49 11.99 2.11
N ILE A 100 16.12 11.26 1.05
CA ILE A 100 16.45 9.84 0.89
C ILE A 100 17.98 9.67 0.80
N SER A 101 18.56 8.95 1.76
CA SER A 101 19.99 8.66 1.80
C SER A 101 20.34 7.34 1.11
N GLU A 102 19.38 6.41 1.04
CA GLU A 102 19.57 5.09 0.44
C GLU A 102 18.25 4.62 -0.23
N CYS A 103 18.29 4.31 -1.51
CA CYS A 103 17.11 3.95 -2.31
C CYS A 103 17.35 2.70 -3.13
N CYS A 104 16.34 1.83 -3.24
CA CYS A 104 16.30 0.75 -4.22
C CYS A 104 15.00 0.84 -5.04
N ILE A 105 15.09 0.64 -6.35
CA ILE A 105 13.96 0.77 -7.29
C ILE A 105 13.83 -0.53 -8.11
N LEU A 106 12.72 -1.20 -7.91
CA LEU A 106 12.34 -2.46 -8.54
C LEU A 106 11.21 -2.22 -9.55
N VAL A 107 11.53 -2.17 -10.84
CA VAL A 107 10.52 -1.98 -11.89
C VAL A 107 10.74 -2.91 -13.07
N ASP A 108 9.70 -3.26 -13.80
CA ASP A 108 9.80 -4.07 -15.02
C ASP A 108 10.09 -3.23 -16.28
N ASP A 109 10.69 -2.05 -16.09
CA ASP A 109 11.30 -1.20 -17.12
C ASP A 109 12.78 -0.93 -16.79
N PRO A 110 13.73 -1.72 -17.33
CA PRO A 110 15.16 -1.53 -17.06
C PRO A 110 15.73 -0.18 -17.50
N LYS A 111 15.01 0.61 -18.31
CA LYS A 111 15.43 1.95 -18.72
C LYS A 111 15.11 3.01 -17.67
N PHE A 112 14.41 2.65 -16.60
CA PHE A 112 14.05 3.56 -15.53
C PHE A 112 15.31 4.14 -14.85
N PRO A 113 15.40 5.46 -14.61
CA PRO A 113 16.55 6.05 -13.92
C PRO A 113 16.77 5.44 -12.55
N ASN A 114 18.04 5.15 -12.20
CA ASN A 114 18.41 4.50 -10.94
C ASN A 114 17.80 3.08 -10.75
N PHE A 115 17.42 2.40 -11.84
CA PHE A 115 16.98 1.01 -11.84
C PHE A 115 17.93 0.12 -11.03
N THR A 116 17.38 -0.61 -10.06
CA THR A 116 18.16 -1.48 -9.18
C THR A 116 18.05 -2.95 -9.60
N ALA A 117 16.84 -3.46 -9.81
CA ALA A 117 16.61 -4.83 -10.29
C ALA A 117 15.17 -5.04 -10.80
N LEU A 118 14.92 -6.16 -11.46
CA LEU A 118 13.56 -6.57 -11.81
C LEU A 118 12.77 -6.98 -10.54
N PRO A 119 11.45 -6.69 -10.46
CA PRO A 119 10.59 -7.01 -9.32
C PRO A 119 10.17 -8.49 -9.31
N THR A 120 11.16 -9.40 -9.31
CA THR A 120 10.94 -10.83 -9.09
C THR A 120 10.69 -11.12 -7.62
N ARG A 121 10.11 -12.29 -7.30
CA ARG A 121 9.81 -12.69 -5.92
C ARG A 121 11.06 -12.64 -5.05
N ASP A 122 12.17 -13.20 -5.53
CA ASP A 122 13.46 -13.22 -4.83
C ASP A 122 13.98 -11.80 -4.57
N ASN A 123 13.92 -10.91 -5.57
CA ASN A 123 14.36 -9.53 -5.41
C ASN A 123 13.46 -8.77 -4.44
N ILE A 124 12.14 -8.89 -4.54
CA ILE A 124 11.21 -8.20 -3.63
C ILE A 124 11.50 -8.61 -2.18
N ILE A 125 11.62 -9.91 -1.90
CA ILE A 125 11.97 -10.42 -0.56
C ILE A 125 13.32 -9.85 -0.10
N LYS A 126 14.36 -9.96 -0.92
CA LYS A 126 15.70 -9.46 -0.60
C LYS A 126 15.70 -7.97 -0.25
N TYR A 127 15.02 -7.14 -1.04
CA TYR A 127 15.01 -5.69 -0.84
C TYR A 127 14.08 -5.25 0.29
N MET A 128 13.00 -5.99 0.59
CA MET A 128 12.21 -5.77 1.81
C MET A 128 13.02 -6.10 3.07
N LEU A 129 13.79 -7.19 3.05
CA LEU A 129 14.71 -7.52 4.15
C LEU A 129 15.85 -6.50 4.29
N TRP A 130 16.35 -5.95 3.19
CA TRP A 130 17.32 -4.86 3.22
C TRP A 130 16.73 -3.58 3.82
N LEU A 131 15.48 -3.23 3.48
CA LEU A 131 14.80 -2.06 4.01
C LEU A 131 14.75 -2.09 5.54
N THR A 132 14.56 -3.28 6.13
CA THR A 132 14.47 -3.47 7.59
C THR A 132 15.75 -4.00 8.25
N HIS A 133 16.88 -3.97 7.55
CA HIS A 133 18.16 -4.48 8.06
C HIS A 133 18.90 -3.45 8.94
N ASP A 134 19.43 -3.89 10.09
CA ASP A 134 20.30 -3.09 10.98
C ASP A 134 19.67 -1.76 11.45
N LEU A 135 18.34 -1.71 11.64
CA LEU A 135 17.63 -0.48 11.98
C LEU A 135 18.00 0.07 13.36
N ARG A 136 18.06 1.41 13.47
CA ARG A 136 18.34 2.13 14.70
C ARG A 136 17.23 3.15 14.99
N PRO A 137 16.98 3.49 16.27
CA PRO A 137 16.07 4.59 16.60
C PRO A 137 16.45 5.85 15.80
N GLY A 138 15.46 6.45 15.15
CA GLY A 138 15.63 7.63 14.30
C GLY A 138 15.71 7.32 12.81
N ASP A 139 15.91 6.06 12.41
CA ASP A 139 15.79 5.69 10.99
C ASP A 139 14.36 5.90 10.49
N VAL A 140 14.25 6.39 9.25
CA VAL A 140 12.99 6.63 8.53
C VAL A 140 12.95 5.77 7.28
N LEU A 141 11.88 5.02 7.12
CA LEU A 141 11.67 4.08 6.03
C LEU A 141 10.48 4.53 5.16
N PHE A 142 10.63 4.37 3.86
CA PHE A 142 9.57 4.61 2.89
C PHE A 142 9.43 3.39 1.97
N LEU A 143 8.21 2.89 1.80
CA LEU A 143 7.92 1.80 0.87
C LEU A 143 6.75 2.19 -0.03
N HIS A 144 6.94 2.11 -1.33
CA HIS A 144 5.86 2.27 -2.31
C HIS A 144 5.79 1.04 -3.19
N TYR A 145 4.58 0.48 -3.31
CA TYR A 145 4.27 -0.62 -4.20
C TYR A 145 3.08 -0.23 -5.09
N SER A 146 3.21 -0.39 -6.40
CA SER A 146 2.10 -0.35 -7.35
C SER A 146 2.16 -1.59 -8.24
N GLY A 147 1.05 -2.33 -8.31
CA GLY A 147 0.97 -3.61 -9.02
C GLY A 147 -0.29 -4.40 -8.65
N HIS A 148 -0.37 -5.67 -9.05
CA HIS A 148 -1.49 -6.53 -8.66
C HIS A 148 -1.43 -6.92 -7.18
N GLY A 149 -2.62 -7.02 -6.59
CA GLY A 149 -2.86 -7.82 -5.39
C GLY A 149 -3.52 -9.13 -5.80
N GLY A 150 -3.29 -10.19 -5.03
CA GLY A 150 -4.02 -11.43 -5.16
C GLY A 150 -4.55 -11.95 -3.83
N GLN A 151 -5.36 -12.99 -3.87
CA GLN A 151 -5.79 -13.71 -2.69
C GLN A 151 -5.64 -15.21 -2.90
N THR A 152 -5.47 -15.92 -1.79
CA THR A 152 -5.48 -17.37 -1.74
C THR A 152 -6.28 -17.84 -0.53
N LYS A 153 -6.77 -19.09 -0.57
CA LYS A 153 -7.46 -19.66 0.58
C LYS A 153 -6.50 -19.70 1.77
N ALA A 154 -6.99 -19.26 2.92
CA ALA A 154 -6.21 -19.29 4.14
C ALA A 154 -5.90 -20.74 4.57
N ALA A 155 -4.86 -20.91 5.40
CA ALA A 155 -4.61 -22.19 6.04
C ALA A 155 -5.76 -22.54 7.00
N ASN A 156 -5.94 -23.83 7.29
CA ASN A 156 -7.11 -24.34 8.05
C ASN A 156 -7.21 -23.81 9.49
N ASP A 157 -6.17 -23.15 10.00
CA ASP A 157 -6.05 -22.56 11.34
C ASP A 157 -6.16 -21.02 11.36
N SER A 158 -6.44 -20.38 10.21
CA SER A 158 -6.52 -18.93 10.12
C SER A 158 -7.85 -18.39 10.67
N GLU A 159 -7.79 -17.20 11.27
CA GLU A 159 -8.97 -16.39 11.65
C GLU A 159 -9.66 -15.74 10.44
N GLU A 160 -9.11 -15.96 9.24
CA GLU A 160 -9.57 -15.45 7.96
C GLU A 160 -9.86 -16.57 6.98
N GLU A 161 -10.81 -16.33 6.07
CA GLU A 161 -11.13 -17.29 5.02
C GLU A 161 -10.09 -17.24 3.87
N TYR A 162 -9.48 -16.07 3.65
CA TYR A 162 -8.52 -15.82 2.58
C TYR A 162 -7.37 -14.95 3.07
N ASP A 163 -6.15 -15.30 2.67
CA ASP A 163 -4.96 -14.47 2.87
C ASP A 163 -4.71 -13.63 1.61
N GLN A 164 -4.27 -12.39 1.80
CA GLN A 164 -3.86 -11.51 0.71
C GLN A 164 -2.43 -11.81 0.28
N THR A 165 -2.12 -11.46 -0.97
CA THR A 165 -0.80 -11.69 -1.53
C THR A 165 -0.36 -10.53 -2.42
N LEU A 166 0.92 -10.19 -2.33
CA LEU A 166 1.60 -9.37 -3.32
C LEU A 166 2.03 -10.25 -4.50
N ILE A 167 1.89 -9.74 -5.72
CA ILE A 167 2.15 -10.49 -6.96
C ILE A 167 3.49 -10.04 -7.59
N PRO A 168 4.55 -10.86 -7.57
CA PRO A 168 5.78 -10.55 -8.27
C PRO A 168 5.67 -10.69 -9.79
N LEU A 169 6.65 -10.14 -10.52
CA LEU A 169 6.72 -10.26 -11.98
C LEU A 169 6.76 -11.73 -12.45
N ASP A 170 7.49 -12.58 -11.71
CA ASP A 170 7.70 -14.00 -12.00
C ASP A 170 6.77 -14.92 -11.19
N HIS A 171 5.62 -14.41 -10.70
CA HIS A 171 4.69 -15.17 -9.86
C HIS A 171 4.24 -16.52 -10.46
N HIS A 172 4.15 -16.62 -11.79
CA HIS A 172 3.79 -17.85 -12.48
C HIS A 172 4.79 -19.00 -12.21
N LYS A 173 6.06 -18.66 -11.93
CA LYS A 173 7.14 -19.61 -11.62
C LYS A 173 7.45 -19.66 -10.13
N SER A 174 7.54 -18.50 -9.49
CA SER A 174 8.06 -18.36 -8.12
C SER A 174 6.95 -18.24 -7.06
N GLY A 175 5.69 -18.09 -7.48
CA GLY A 175 4.56 -17.85 -6.59
C GLY A 175 4.41 -16.39 -6.16
N SER A 176 3.33 -16.10 -5.44
CA SER A 176 3.10 -14.81 -4.80
C SER A 176 3.80 -14.71 -3.43
N ILE A 177 3.62 -13.60 -2.71
CA ILE A 177 4.13 -13.37 -1.35
C ILE A 177 2.94 -13.09 -0.43
N LEU A 178 2.78 -13.85 0.65
CA LEU A 178 1.68 -13.69 1.61
C LEU A 178 1.86 -12.44 2.47
N ASP A 179 0.74 -11.79 2.81
CA ASP A 179 0.64 -10.72 3.81
C ASP A 179 1.29 -11.07 5.16
N ASP A 180 1.10 -12.30 5.65
CA ASP A 180 1.79 -12.83 6.84
C ASP A 180 3.33 -12.64 6.74
N ASP A 181 3.90 -13.01 5.59
CA ASP A 181 5.35 -12.91 5.37
C ASP A 181 5.78 -11.45 5.19
N LEU A 182 4.93 -10.62 4.58
CA LEU A 182 5.16 -9.17 4.50
C LEU A 182 5.20 -8.55 5.90
N PHE A 183 4.28 -8.91 6.80
CA PHE A 183 4.28 -8.46 8.19
C PHE A 183 5.58 -8.85 8.91
N LEU A 184 6.00 -10.11 8.77
CA LEU A 184 7.22 -10.63 9.40
C LEU A 184 8.52 -9.99 8.85
N MET A 185 8.53 -9.55 7.59
CA MET A 185 9.68 -8.89 6.97
C MET A 185 9.70 -7.37 7.21
N LEU A 186 8.54 -6.72 7.24
CA LEU A 186 8.42 -5.26 7.16
C LEU A 186 7.95 -4.59 8.44
N VAL A 187 7.18 -5.26 9.29
CA VAL A 187 6.52 -4.62 10.45
C VAL A 187 7.01 -5.18 11.77
N ALA A 188 7.01 -6.51 11.92
CA ALA A 188 7.48 -7.19 13.12
C ALA A 188 8.93 -6.83 13.55
N PRO A 189 9.92 -6.67 12.64
CA PRO A 189 11.31 -6.46 13.05
C PRO A 189 11.65 -5.02 13.43
N LEU A 190 10.73 -4.06 13.27
CA LEU A 190 11.04 -2.65 13.51
C LEU A 190 11.20 -2.36 15.01
N PRO A 191 12.36 -1.82 15.45
CA PRO A 191 12.57 -1.44 16.84
C PRO A 191 11.83 -0.14 17.19
N PRO A 192 11.70 0.19 18.49
CA PRO A 192 11.13 1.47 18.92
C PRO A 192 11.96 2.63 18.36
N GLY A 193 11.29 3.70 17.91
CA GLY A 193 11.96 4.87 17.34
C GLY A 193 12.14 4.85 15.83
N VAL A 194 11.78 3.75 15.17
CA VAL A 194 11.81 3.68 13.69
C VAL A 194 10.45 4.05 13.14
N ARG A 195 10.45 4.90 12.12
CA ARG A 195 9.26 5.36 11.42
C ARG A 195 9.21 4.74 10.03
N MET A 196 8.13 4.06 9.65
CA MET A 196 7.91 3.60 8.28
C MET A 196 6.60 4.14 7.71
N THR A 197 6.65 4.67 6.49
CA THR A 197 5.47 5.01 5.70
C THR A 197 5.38 4.12 4.48
N VAL A 198 4.24 3.45 4.32
CA VAL A 198 3.96 2.53 3.23
C VAL A 198 2.83 3.08 2.37
N VAL A 199 2.94 2.94 1.06
CA VAL A 199 1.87 3.24 0.12
C VAL A 199 1.71 2.05 -0.80
N PHE A 200 0.61 1.31 -0.66
CA PHE A 200 0.29 0.22 -1.57
C PHE A 200 -0.86 0.64 -2.48
N ASP A 201 -0.57 0.67 -3.78
CA ASP A 201 -1.51 0.86 -4.86
C ASP A 201 -1.84 -0.47 -5.50
N CYS A 202 -2.64 -1.27 -4.80
CA CYS A 202 -3.19 -2.52 -5.27
C CYS A 202 -4.57 -2.77 -4.66
N CYS A 203 -5.40 -3.57 -5.33
CA CYS A 203 -6.71 -3.98 -4.84
C CYS A 203 -6.55 -4.66 -3.47
N HIS A 204 -7.44 -4.35 -2.51
CA HIS A 204 -7.44 -4.91 -1.13
C HIS A 204 -6.14 -4.75 -0.33
N SER A 205 -5.35 -3.73 -0.65
CA SER A 205 -4.12 -3.38 0.08
C SER A 205 -4.32 -3.13 1.58
N ALA A 206 -5.52 -2.75 2.02
CA ALA A 206 -5.86 -2.43 3.40
C ALA A 206 -5.33 -3.43 4.45
N THR A 207 -5.34 -4.73 4.15
CA THR A 207 -4.91 -5.81 5.05
C THR A 207 -3.52 -6.37 4.70
N MET A 208 -2.85 -5.87 3.66
CA MET A 208 -1.61 -6.45 3.10
C MET A 208 -0.40 -6.47 4.05
N LEU A 209 -0.46 -5.74 5.17
CA LEU A 209 0.55 -5.75 6.24
C LEU A 209 -0.01 -6.21 7.60
N ASP A 210 -1.24 -6.73 7.64
CA ASP A 210 -1.92 -7.23 8.84
C ASP A 210 -1.81 -6.33 10.09
N MET A 211 -1.89 -5.01 9.88
CA MET A 211 -1.75 -4.06 10.97
C MET A 211 -3.03 -3.98 11.82
N PRO A 212 -2.90 -3.75 13.15
CA PRO A 212 -4.00 -3.85 14.09
C PRO A 212 -4.99 -2.69 14.05
N PHE A 213 -4.61 -1.53 13.53
CA PHE A 213 -5.47 -0.35 13.50
C PHE A 213 -5.77 0.10 12.07
N SER A 214 -7.02 0.48 11.83
CA SER A 214 -7.49 0.97 10.53
C SER A 214 -8.38 2.21 10.70
N TYR A 215 -8.33 3.10 9.73
CA TYR A 215 -9.28 4.18 9.55
C TYR A 215 -9.63 4.31 8.06
N ILE A 216 -10.93 4.27 7.79
CA ILE A 216 -11.49 4.49 6.45
C ILE A 216 -12.21 5.83 6.51
N ALA A 217 -11.80 6.78 5.69
CA ALA A 217 -12.45 8.09 5.65
C ALA A 217 -13.94 7.91 5.31
N PRO A 218 -14.90 8.40 6.12
CA PRO A 218 -16.33 8.20 5.85
C PRO A 218 -16.85 9.11 4.75
N ARG A 219 -18.07 8.86 4.27
CA ARG A 219 -18.76 9.72 3.28
C ARG A 219 -19.15 11.07 3.88
N HIS A 220 -19.51 11.06 5.16
CA HIS A 220 -19.88 12.22 5.96
C HIS A 220 -19.18 12.08 7.31
N SER A 221 -18.46 13.10 7.76
CA SER A 221 -17.80 13.09 9.07
C SER A 221 -18.83 13.16 10.19
N GLY A 222 -18.73 12.28 11.18
CA GLY A 222 -19.53 12.30 12.40
C GLY A 222 -19.00 13.29 13.45
N THR A 223 -19.39 13.11 14.71
CA THR A 223 -18.99 14.00 15.82
C THR A 223 -17.52 13.90 16.19
N ARG A 224 -16.91 12.70 16.10
CA ARG A 224 -15.46 12.51 16.29
C ARG A 224 -14.96 11.26 15.57
N GLU A 225 -13.91 11.43 14.78
CA GLU A 225 -13.29 10.38 13.98
C GLU A 225 -12.12 9.75 14.75
N GLN A 226 -12.01 8.42 14.73
CA GLN A 226 -10.90 7.70 15.35
C GLN A 226 -10.61 6.41 14.59
N MET A 227 -9.39 5.90 14.73
CA MET A 227 -9.06 4.57 14.22
C MET A 227 -9.87 3.50 14.96
N VAL A 228 -10.09 2.36 14.31
CA VAL A 228 -10.68 1.16 14.91
C VAL A 228 -9.61 0.08 15.02
N GLN A 229 -9.68 -0.71 16.09
CA GLN A 229 -8.85 -1.92 16.22
C GLN A 229 -9.49 -3.04 15.39
N VAL A 230 -8.83 -3.46 14.33
CA VAL A 230 -9.28 -4.53 13.43
C VAL A 230 -8.63 -5.88 13.73
N ARG A 231 -7.51 -5.89 14.45
CA ARG A 231 -6.84 -7.11 14.93
C ARG A 231 -6.36 -6.96 16.37
N ARG A 232 -6.31 -8.10 17.09
CA ARG A 232 -5.80 -8.17 18.48
C ARG A 232 -4.38 -8.74 18.57
N ASN A 233 -3.74 -9.00 17.44
CA ASN A 233 -2.36 -9.48 17.29
C ASN A 233 -1.56 -8.51 16.39
N ASN A 234 -0.38 -8.93 15.91
CA ASN A 234 0.43 -8.21 14.93
C ASN A 234 0.81 -6.76 15.31
N TYR A 235 1.23 -6.56 16.55
CA TYR A 235 1.80 -5.29 17.00
C TYR A 235 3.26 -5.14 16.60
N SER A 236 3.75 -3.89 16.55
CA SER A 236 5.15 -3.57 16.30
C SER A 236 5.68 -2.55 17.31
N ASN A 237 6.97 -2.67 17.63
CA ASN A 237 7.67 -1.68 18.43
C ASN A 237 7.88 -0.38 17.63
N GLY A 238 8.07 -0.48 16.30
CA GLY A 238 8.16 0.67 15.41
C GLY A 238 6.82 1.30 15.04
N ASP A 239 6.91 2.45 14.40
CA ASP A 239 5.78 3.27 13.98
C ASP A 239 5.55 3.11 12.48
N VAL A 240 4.61 2.26 12.11
CA VAL A 240 4.27 1.98 10.72
C VAL A 240 2.93 2.61 10.39
N ILE A 241 2.87 3.34 9.29
CA ILE A 241 1.62 3.72 8.64
C ILE A 241 1.58 3.21 7.23
N MET A 242 0.38 2.96 6.75
CA MET A 242 0.14 2.54 5.39
C MET A 242 -1.07 3.27 4.81
N PHE A 243 -0.88 3.86 3.63
CA PHE A 243 -1.95 4.37 2.80
C PHE A 243 -2.32 3.36 1.72
N SER A 244 -3.63 3.18 1.54
CA SER A 244 -4.23 2.32 0.52
C SER A 244 -5.49 2.96 -0.06
N GLY A 245 -5.93 2.45 -1.21
CA GLY A 245 -7.23 2.79 -1.80
C GLY A 245 -8.13 1.56 -1.84
N CYS A 246 -9.38 1.69 -1.38
CA CYS A 246 -10.43 0.68 -1.55
C CYS A 246 -11.59 1.27 -2.35
N THR A 247 -12.49 0.47 -2.92
CA THR A 247 -13.70 1.00 -3.57
C THR A 247 -14.86 1.11 -2.58
N ASP A 248 -15.77 2.04 -2.86
CA ASP A 248 -16.93 2.38 -2.01
C ASP A 248 -18.09 1.34 -2.06
N GLN A 249 -17.86 0.13 -2.59
CA GLN A 249 -18.89 -0.93 -2.60
C GLN A 249 -19.03 -1.56 -1.21
N GLY A 250 -19.78 -0.86 -0.36
CA GLY A 250 -20.27 -1.35 0.93
C GLY A 250 -19.50 -0.85 2.15
N THR A 251 -19.64 0.44 2.50
CA THR A 251 -19.46 0.88 3.90
C THR A 251 -20.55 0.27 4.78
N SER A 252 -20.38 -0.99 5.19
CA SER A 252 -21.07 -1.57 6.35
C SER A 252 -20.01 -2.19 7.26
N ALA A 253 -20.27 -2.19 8.57
CA ALA A 253 -19.42 -2.80 9.60
C ALA A 253 -19.17 -4.30 9.36
N ASP A 254 -19.96 -4.94 8.49
CA ASP A 254 -19.85 -6.35 8.11
C ASP A 254 -19.07 -6.59 6.80
N VAL A 255 -18.60 -5.54 6.12
CA VAL A 255 -17.86 -5.69 4.86
C VAL A 255 -16.36 -5.76 5.16
N ARG A 256 -15.93 -6.95 5.58
CA ARG A 256 -14.66 -7.46 5.09
C ARG A 256 -14.81 -7.54 3.57
N SER A 257 -14.07 -6.73 2.82
CA SER A 257 -13.94 -6.78 1.34
C SER A 257 -14.96 -5.98 0.50
N GLY A 258 -14.60 -4.73 0.17
CA GLY A 258 -15.10 -4.00 -1.01
C GLY A 258 -13.97 -3.85 -2.03
N GLY A 259 -14.18 -4.30 -3.28
CA GLY A 259 -13.12 -4.50 -4.27
C GLY A 259 -13.22 -3.67 -5.55
N GLY A 260 -12.07 -3.37 -6.15
CA GLY A 260 -11.94 -2.72 -7.45
C GLY A 260 -10.51 -2.25 -7.74
N ALA A 261 -10.22 -2.03 -9.04
CA ALA A 261 -8.87 -1.73 -9.54
C ALA A 261 -8.25 -0.48 -8.88
N ALA A 262 -7.13 -0.67 -8.19
CA ALA A 262 -6.28 0.40 -7.67
C ALA A 262 -5.43 0.98 -8.81
N ASN A 263 -6.06 1.80 -9.65
CA ASN A 263 -5.46 2.44 -10.82
C ASN A 263 -4.67 3.70 -10.42
N GLY A 264 -3.68 3.58 -9.54
CA GLY A 264 -2.89 4.73 -9.09
C GLY A 264 -3.57 5.58 -8.01
N ALA A 265 -4.65 5.09 -7.38
CA ALA A 265 -5.49 5.90 -6.49
C ALA A 265 -4.81 6.18 -5.15
N ALA A 266 -4.11 5.19 -4.58
CA ALA A 266 -3.37 5.37 -3.34
C ALA A 266 -2.14 6.27 -3.53
N THR A 267 -1.46 6.11 -4.67
CA THR A 267 -0.35 6.95 -5.11
C THR A 267 -0.82 8.37 -5.29
N LEU A 268 -1.87 8.59 -6.09
CA LEU A 268 -2.47 9.91 -6.33
C LEU A 268 -2.85 10.59 -5.02
N ALA A 269 -3.56 9.86 -4.16
CA ALA A 269 -3.98 10.30 -2.84
C ALA A 269 -2.82 10.82 -2.00
N PHE A 270 -1.79 9.98 -1.88
CA PHE A 270 -0.65 10.28 -1.05
C PHE A 270 0.22 11.40 -1.64
N THR A 271 0.48 11.38 -2.95
CA THR A 271 1.25 12.45 -3.61
C THR A 271 0.54 13.79 -3.51
N TRP A 272 -0.78 13.80 -3.68
CA TRP A 272 -1.57 15.02 -3.51
C TRP A 272 -1.44 15.55 -2.08
N SER A 273 -1.53 14.66 -1.09
CA SER A 273 -1.38 15.00 0.32
C SER A 273 -0.03 15.66 0.59
N LEU A 274 1.07 15.02 0.18
CA LEU A 274 2.42 15.57 0.35
C LEU A 274 2.59 16.97 -0.24
N LEU A 275 1.96 17.25 -1.37
CA LEU A 275 2.10 18.53 -2.07
C LEU A 275 1.18 19.64 -1.53
N HIS A 276 0.02 19.30 -0.96
CA HIS A 276 -1.04 20.28 -0.70
C HIS A 276 -1.45 20.42 0.77
N THR A 277 -0.95 19.57 1.67
CA THR A 277 -1.52 19.47 3.02
C THR A 277 -0.51 19.80 4.12
N LYS A 278 0.38 20.76 3.88
CA LYS A 278 1.32 21.22 4.91
C LYS A 278 0.55 21.70 6.14
N GLY A 279 0.85 21.11 7.30
CA GLY A 279 0.19 21.42 8.57
C GLY A 279 -1.19 20.78 8.76
N PHE A 280 -1.68 20.01 7.79
CA PHE A 280 -2.96 19.31 7.93
C PHE A 280 -2.80 18.08 8.81
N SER A 281 -3.89 17.72 9.47
CA SER A 281 -3.99 16.47 10.21
C SER A 281 -4.12 15.26 9.31
N TYR A 282 -3.86 14.06 9.85
CA TYR A 282 -4.16 12.79 9.16
C TYR A 282 -5.61 12.74 8.66
N LEU A 283 -6.56 13.20 9.48
CA LEU A 283 -7.97 13.27 9.12
C LEU A 283 -8.20 14.20 7.91
N ASN A 284 -7.67 15.42 7.98
CA ASN A 284 -7.85 16.41 6.91
C ASN A 284 -7.27 15.92 5.59
N ILE A 285 -6.13 15.24 5.63
CA ILE A 285 -5.51 14.61 4.46
C ILE A 285 -6.46 13.61 3.81
N LEU A 286 -7.00 12.67 4.58
CA LEU A 286 -7.83 11.60 4.03
C LEU A 286 -9.17 12.13 3.52
N LEU A 287 -9.79 13.08 4.23
CA LEU A 287 -11.05 13.70 3.80
C LEU A 287 -10.87 14.53 2.52
N LYS A 288 -9.82 15.35 2.44
CA LYS A 288 -9.54 16.17 1.25
C LYS A 288 -9.15 15.33 0.05
N THR A 289 -8.37 14.29 0.28
CA THR A 289 -8.05 13.31 -0.76
C THR A 289 -9.32 12.65 -1.30
N ARG A 290 -10.22 12.22 -0.41
CA ARG A 290 -11.50 11.61 -0.81
C ARG A 290 -12.33 12.60 -1.65
N GLU A 291 -12.34 13.87 -1.29
CA GLU A 291 -12.99 14.94 -2.05
C GLU A 291 -12.41 15.06 -3.47
N GLU A 292 -11.08 15.07 -3.61
CA GLU A 292 -10.40 15.18 -4.90
C GLU A 292 -10.59 13.95 -5.79
N LEU A 293 -10.55 12.74 -5.22
CA LEU A 293 -10.88 11.51 -5.94
C LEU A 293 -12.30 11.60 -6.52
N ARG A 294 -13.27 12.07 -5.73
CA ARG A 294 -14.66 12.24 -6.21
C ARG A 294 -14.79 13.27 -7.31
N LYS A 295 -14.08 14.40 -7.24
CA LYS A 295 -14.07 15.42 -8.32
C LYS A 295 -13.58 14.84 -9.64
N GLN A 296 -12.68 13.86 -9.58
CA GLN A 296 -12.14 13.16 -10.75
C GLN A 296 -12.98 11.94 -11.16
N GLY A 297 -14.17 11.74 -10.58
CA GLY A 297 -15.05 10.61 -10.87
C GLY A 297 -14.51 9.26 -10.38
N ARG A 298 -13.59 9.27 -9.42
CA ARG A 298 -13.01 8.07 -8.81
C ARG A 298 -13.91 7.58 -7.67
N GLU A 299 -14.19 6.28 -7.65
CA GLU A 299 -14.97 5.62 -6.59
C GLU A 299 -14.08 5.15 -5.42
N GLN A 300 -12.77 5.33 -5.53
CA GLN A 300 -11.84 4.92 -4.48
C GLN A 300 -11.96 5.79 -3.23
N VAL A 301 -11.81 5.15 -2.07
CA VAL A 301 -11.78 5.74 -0.73
C VAL A 301 -10.38 5.58 -0.15
N PRO A 302 -9.76 6.68 0.32
CA PRO A 302 -8.50 6.61 1.04
C PRO A 302 -8.67 5.88 2.37
N GLN A 303 -7.74 4.98 2.64
CA GLN A 303 -7.65 4.25 3.88
C GLN A 303 -6.26 4.41 4.49
N LEU A 304 -6.23 4.46 5.82
CA LEU A 304 -5.01 4.52 6.62
C LEU A 304 -5.01 3.35 7.60
N THR A 305 -3.99 2.49 7.51
CA THR A 305 -3.73 1.47 8.53
C THR A 305 -2.43 1.76 9.27
N SER A 306 -2.30 1.26 10.50
CA SER A 306 -1.19 1.64 11.39
C SER A 306 -0.86 0.57 12.43
N SER A 307 0.42 0.50 12.82
CA SER A 307 0.88 -0.35 13.92
C SER A 307 0.41 0.12 15.31
N LYS A 308 0.05 1.41 15.43
CA LYS A 308 -0.41 2.06 16.67
C LYS A 308 -1.66 2.91 16.41
N PRO A 309 -2.54 3.15 17.40
CA PRO A 309 -3.75 3.94 17.22
C PRO A 309 -3.40 5.43 17.11
N ILE A 310 -3.42 5.98 15.90
CA ILE A 310 -3.04 7.39 15.63
C ILE A 310 -4.12 8.33 16.13
N ASP A 311 -3.71 9.46 16.71
CA ASP A 311 -4.60 10.60 16.88
C ASP A 311 -4.77 11.32 15.54
N LEU A 312 -5.90 11.06 14.87
CA LEU A 312 -6.16 11.53 13.51
C LEU A 312 -6.21 13.06 13.40
N TYR A 313 -6.34 13.79 14.51
CA TYR A 313 -6.38 15.26 14.53
C TYR A 313 -4.98 15.90 14.60
N LYS A 314 -3.93 15.09 14.73
CA LYS A 314 -2.55 15.57 14.78
C LYS A 314 -1.97 15.75 13.39
N PRO A 315 -1.04 16.71 13.21
CA PRO A 315 -0.39 16.93 11.92
C PRO A 315 0.25 15.67 11.38
N PHE A 316 0.08 15.42 10.09
CA PHE A 316 0.78 14.35 9.40
C PHE A 316 2.27 14.67 9.24
N SER A 317 3.11 13.64 9.39
CA SER A 317 4.51 13.70 9.00
C SER A 317 5.05 12.34 8.53
N LEU A 318 6.03 12.44 7.62
CA LEU A 318 6.91 11.34 7.21
C LEU A 318 8.01 11.05 8.23
N PHE A 319 8.28 11.99 9.14
CA PHE A 319 9.31 11.90 10.16
C PHE A 319 8.72 11.83 11.55
N GLY A 320 9.58 11.47 12.51
CA GLY A 320 9.25 11.46 13.92
C GLY A 320 8.25 10.37 14.29
N MET A 321 8.01 10.26 15.59
CA MET A 321 7.08 9.30 16.14
C MET A 321 5.63 9.69 15.85
N LEU A 322 4.76 8.67 15.76
CA LEU A 322 3.32 8.84 15.71
C LEU A 322 2.83 9.51 16.98
N THR A 323 1.96 10.50 16.81
CA THR A 323 1.14 10.95 17.94
C THR A 323 -0.06 10.01 18.05
N VAL A 324 -0.13 9.28 19.17
CA VAL A 324 -1.13 8.24 19.39
C VAL A 324 -2.32 8.74 20.22
N ASN A 325 -3.48 8.13 19.99
CA ASN A 325 -4.61 8.20 20.89
C ASN A 325 -4.27 7.40 22.16
N GLN A 326 -3.97 8.12 23.25
CA GLN A 326 -3.48 7.51 24.50
C GLN A 326 -4.49 6.54 25.14
N THR A 327 -5.78 6.83 25.05
CA THR A 327 -6.84 5.94 25.56
C THR A 327 -6.78 4.60 24.83
N MET A 328 -6.80 4.62 23.49
CA MET A 328 -6.68 3.40 22.70
C MET A 328 -5.33 2.71 22.89
N MET A 329 -4.24 3.47 23.03
CA MET A 329 -2.92 2.90 23.29
C MET A 329 -2.91 2.05 24.57
N SER A 330 -3.48 2.59 25.66
CA SER A 330 -3.54 1.86 26.95
C SER A 330 -4.50 0.67 26.94
N GLN A 331 -5.58 0.71 26.15
CA GLN A 331 -6.63 -0.31 26.14
C GLN A 331 -6.38 -1.44 25.15
N CYS A 332 -5.82 -1.12 23.98
CA CYS A 332 -5.75 -2.02 22.84
C CYS A 332 -4.34 -2.57 22.59
N VAL A 333 -3.28 -1.91 23.05
CA VAL A 333 -1.89 -2.28 22.72
C VAL A 333 -1.22 -2.94 23.93
N PRO A 334 -0.58 -4.11 23.81
CA PRO A 334 0.15 -4.74 24.91
C PRO A 334 1.32 -3.87 25.42
N GLN A 335 1.58 -3.92 26.74
CA GLN A 335 2.54 -3.04 27.42
C GLN A 335 3.95 -3.06 26.81
N GLN A 336 4.40 -4.21 26.27
CA GLN A 336 5.70 -4.34 25.63
C GLN A 336 5.88 -3.43 24.40
N TYR A 337 4.79 -3.12 23.68
CA TYR A 337 4.78 -2.26 22.49
C TYR A 337 4.43 -0.80 22.78
N GLN A 338 4.19 -0.45 24.05
CA GLN A 338 3.88 0.92 24.47
C GLN A 338 5.11 1.76 24.78
N ARG A 339 6.29 1.14 24.92
CA ARG A 339 7.49 1.83 25.43
C ARG A 339 8.17 2.65 24.34
N PRO A 340 8.37 3.96 24.53
CA PRO A 340 9.25 4.72 23.66
C PRO A 340 10.71 4.27 23.84
N PRO A 341 11.58 4.46 22.83
CA PRO A 341 13.00 4.17 23.00
C PRO A 341 13.64 5.08 24.07
N PRO A 342 14.63 4.57 24.83
CA PRO A 342 15.40 5.41 25.74
C PRO A 342 16.23 6.46 24.97
N ASN A 343 16.39 7.65 25.54
CA ASN A 343 17.22 8.74 24.98
C ASN A 343 16.85 9.19 23.55
N MET A 344 15.58 9.52 23.31
CA MET A 344 15.14 10.06 22.01
C MET A 344 15.75 11.45 21.72
N PRO A 345 16.44 11.64 20.57
CA PRO A 345 16.80 12.97 20.10
C PRO A 345 15.55 13.85 19.91
N PRO A 346 15.62 15.17 20.18
CA PRO A 346 14.48 16.08 20.06
C PRO A 346 13.78 16.05 18.69
N GLN A 347 14.53 15.77 17.62
CA GLN A 347 14.06 15.69 16.23
C GLN A 347 13.14 14.48 15.98
N MET A 348 13.08 13.52 16.91
CA MET A 348 12.20 12.35 16.85
C MET A 348 10.88 12.53 17.59
N LEU A 349 10.80 13.54 18.48
CA LEU A 349 9.56 13.84 19.17
C LEU A 349 8.55 14.42 18.17
N PRO A 350 7.24 14.12 18.33
CA PRO A 350 6.21 14.80 17.57
C PRO A 350 6.39 16.33 17.69
N PRO A 351 6.18 17.11 16.63
CA PRO A 351 6.38 18.56 16.69
C PRO A 351 5.56 19.15 17.84
N GLN A 352 6.21 19.82 18.79
CA GLN A 352 5.51 20.77 19.66
C GLN A 352 5.09 21.96 18.77
N GLN A 353 3.85 22.44 18.95
CA GLN A 353 3.15 23.44 18.12
C GLN A 353 4.08 24.30 17.25
N GLY A 354 4.11 24.02 15.94
CA GLY A 354 4.99 24.71 14.98
C GLY A 354 5.31 23.91 13.71
N GLY A 355 5.12 22.58 13.72
CA GLY A 355 5.45 21.73 12.57
C GLY A 355 6.96 21.63 12.32
N TYR A 356 7.34 20.82 11.34
CA TYR A 356 8.74 20.73 10.90
C TYR A 356 9.21 22.10 10.37
N PRO A 357 10.49 22.51 10.59
CA PRO A 357 11.01 23.76 10.06
C PRO A 357 10.72 23.86 8.57
N ALA A 358 10.16 24.99 8.18
CA ALA A 358 9.68 25.24 6.84
C ALA A 358 10.84 25.27 5.85
N TYR A 359 11.06 24.16 5.14
CA TYR A 359 11.56 24.28 3.78
C TYR A 359 10.41 24.82 2.91
N MET A 360 10.67 25.88 2.15
CA MET A 360 9.78 26.44 1.14
C MET A 360 10.19 25.90 -0.24
N PRO A 361 9.55 24.85 -0.76
CA PRO A 361 9.63 24.59 -2.18
C PRO A 361 8.87 25.69 -2.94
N PRO A 362 9.33 26.07 -4.15
CA PRO A 362 8.62 27.05 -4.97
C PRO A 362 7.17 26.60 -5.26
N PRO A 363 6.26 27.53 -5.57
CA PRO A 363 4.87 27.18 -5.87
C PRO A 363 4.82 26.09 -6.94
N PRO A 364 3.89 25.10 -6.82
CA PRO A 364 3.70 24.11 -7.86
C PRO A 364 3.39 24.84 -9.17
N GLN A 365 4.33 24.84 -10.11
CA GLN A 365 3.95 24.96 -11.51
C GLN A 365 3.08 23.74 -11.77
N GLY A 366 1.84 23.96 -12.24
CA GLY A 366 0.81 22.93 -12.33
C GLY A 366 1.32 21.61 -12.92
N PHE A 367 0.61 20.51 -12.60
CA PHE A 367 0.93 19.16 -13.06
C PHE A 367 1.61 19.19 -14.43
N PRO A 368 2.86 18.69 -14.57
CA PRO A 368 3.44 18.59 -15.89
C PRO A 368 2.55 17.62 -16.69
N GLN A 369 1.83 18.17 -17.68
CA GLN A 369 1.22 17.37 -18.73
C GLN A 369 2.36 16.81 -19.57
N TRP A 370 2.90 15.67 -19.12
CA TRP A 370 3.71 14.83 -19.99
C TRP A 370 2.75 14.15 -20.94
N GLY A 371 2.66 14.70 -22.15
CA GLY A 371 1.75 14.24 -23.20
C GLY A 371 1.87 12.73 -23.38
N SER A 372 0.73 12.06 -23.36
CA SER A 372 0.59 10.69 -23.84
C SER A 372 1.27 10.58 -25.21
N PRO A 373 2.10 9.57 -25.50
CA PRO A 373 2.46 9.29 -26.88
C PRO A 373 1.16 9.07 -27.67
N GLN A 374 0.86 10.00 -28.58
CA GLN A 374 -0.26 9.85 -29.50
C GLN A 374 -0.10 8.50 -30.22
N PRO A 375 -1.17 7.69 -30.32
CA PRO A 375 -1.16 6.60 -31.29
C PRO A 375 -0.93 7.24 -32.66
N GLN A 376 0.13 6.85 -33.37
CA GLN A 376 0.23 7.13 -34.79
C GLN A 376 -0.96 6.43 -35.46
N LEU A 377 -2.02 7.19 -35.71
CA LEU A 377 -3.16 6.78 -36.49
C LEU A 377 -2.68 6.61 -37.94
N GLY A 378 -2.26 5.38 -38.26
CA GLY A 378 -2.26 4.91 -39.63
C GLY A 378 -3.66 5.09 -40.21
N GLY A 379 -3.74 5.72 -41.37
CA GLY A 379 -4.99 6.15 -42.01
C GLY A 379 -6.02 5.04 -42.09
N ARG A 380 -7.25 5.33 -41.64
CA ARG A 380 -8.43 4.54 -41.98
C ARG A 380 -9.23 5.25 -43.06
N PRO A 381 -9.77 4.53 -44.06
CA PRO A 381 -10.54 5.12 -45.15
C PRO A 381 -11.83 5.77 -44.64
N GLN A 382 -12.15 6.96 -45.17
CA GLN A 382 -13.43 7.64 -44.93
C GLN A 382 -14.56 6.90 -45.66
N TYR A 383 -15.58 6.49 -44.92
CA TYR A 383 -16.91 6.19 -45.48
C TYR A 383 -17.84 7.39 -45.21
N PRO A 384 -18.71 7.76 -46.16
CA PRO A 384 -19.63 8.88 -45.99
C PRO A 384 -20.76 8.52 -45.00
N PRO A 385 -21.29 9.50 -44.25
CA PRO A 385 -22.36 9.27 -43.27
C PRO A 385 -23.72 9.01 -43.95
N PRO A 386 -24.60 8.19 -43.35
CA PRO A 386 -25.96 7.99 -43.85
C PRO A 386 -26.88 9.18 -43.50
N PRO A 387 -28.00 9.38 -44.25
CA PRO A 387 -28.81 10.59 -44.16
C PRO A 387 -29.76 10.62 -42.94
N ASN A 388 -30.01 11.84 -42.46
CA ASN A 388 -30.92 12.19 -41.37
C ASN A 388 -32.33 11.57 -41.50
N GLY A 389 -32.73 10.80 -40.49
CA GLY A 389 -34.12 10.42 -40.22
C GLY A 389 -34.45 10.70 -38.76
N GLN A 390 -35.41 11.59 -38.52
CA GLN A 390 -35.96 11.91 -37.21
C GLN A 390 -36.66 10.68 -36.61
N GLY A 391 -36.33 10.31 -35.38
CA GLY A 391 -37.02 9.27 -34.61
C GLY A 391 -37.16 9.69 -33.14
N GLN A 392 -38.37 10.03 -32.75
CA GLN A 392 -38.78 10.40 -31.40
C GLN A 392 -38.65 9.19 -30.45
N TYR A 393 -38.02 9.37 -29.28
CA TYR A 393 -38.02 8.35 -28.22
C TYR A 393 -39.29 8.48 -27.36
N HIS A 394 -40.20 7.51 -27.49
CA HIS A 394 -41.32 7.33 -26.57
C HIS A 394 -40.86 6.62 -25.29
N THR A 395 -41.20 7.18 -24.13
CA THR A 395 -41.11 6.54 -22.81
C THR A 395 -42.33 5.63 -22.57
N GLY A 396 -42.12 4.32 -22.48
CA GLY A 396 -43.13 3.34 -22.07
C GLY A 396 -42.75 2.61 -20.77
N PRO A 397 -43.72 2.15 -19.95
CA PRO A 397 -43.48 1.53 -18.65
C PRO A 397 -42.96 0.07 -18.75
N PRO A 398 -42.34 -0.48 -17.68
CA PRO A 398 -41.75 -1.82 -17.70
C PRO A 398 -42.82 -2.94 -17.71
N PRO A 399 -42.49 -4.12 -18.26
CA PRO A 399 -43.43 -5.24 -18.41
C PRO A 399 -43.80 -5.90 -17.06
N PRO A 400 -45.02 -6.45 -16.93
CA PRO A 400 -45.53 -7.04 -15.69
C PRO A 400 -44.95 -8.44 -15.47
N GLY A 401 -44.37 -8.71 -14.29
CA GLY A 401 -43.94 -10.08 -13.92
C GLY A 401 -42.88 -10.22 -12.82
N TRP A 402 -42.29 -9.13 -12.33
CA TRP A 402 -41.25 -9.23 -11.29
C TRP A 402 -41.85 -9.21 -9.87
N ARG A 403 -41.62 -10.26 -9.09
CA ARG A 403 -41.87 -10.31 -7.63
C ARG A 403 -40.55 -10.60 -6.89
N PRO A 404 -40.20 -9.84 -5.84
CA PRO A 404 -39.01 -10.12 -5.02
C PRO A 404 -39.26 -11.26 -4.01
N PRO A 405 -38.21 -12.01 -3.61
CA PRO A 405 -38.32 -13.12 -2.65
C PRO A 405 -38.43 -12.65 -1.18
N PRO A 406 -39.01 -13.46 -0.28
CA PRO A 406 -39.21 -13.10 1.14
C PRO A 406 -37.94 -13.28 2.00
N PRO A 407 -37.84 -12.60 3.15
CA PRO A 407 -36.64 -12.61 4.00
C PRO A 407 -36.54 -13.87 4.86
N SER A 408 -35.36 -14.49 4.89
CA SER A 408 -35.01 -15.62 5.76
C SER A 408 -34.60 -15.16 7.17
N ARG A 409 -35.17 -15.78 8.20
CA ARG A 409 -34.80 -15.62 9.63
C ARG A 409 -33.46 -16.34 9.94
N PRO A 410 -32.69 -15.89 10.95
CA PRO A 410 -31.46 -16.57 11.36
C PRO A 410 -31.74 -17.70 12.37
N PRO A 411 -30.97 -18.81 12.35
CA PRO A 411 -30.99 -19.78 13.44
C PRO A 411 -30.01 -19.39 14.56
N TYR A 412 -30.44 -19.71 15.79
CA TYR A 412 -29.73 -19.55 17.05
C TYR A 412 -28.66 -20.64 17.27
N ASN A 413 -27.48 -20.19 17.68
CA ASN A 413 -26.57 -20.62 18.77
C ASN A 413 -26.29 -22.10 19.11
N ASN A 414 -25.00 -22.34 19.41
CA ASN A 414 -24.37 -23.17 20.46
C ASN A 414 -23.44 -24.29 19.96
N ASN A 415 -22.13 -24.08 20.12
CA ASN A 415 -21.18 -25.02 20.76
C ASN A 415 -19.73 -24.53 20.59
N ALA A 416 -19.10 -24.10 21.69
CA ALA A 416 -17.66 -23.88 21.77
C ALA A 416 -17.05 -24.94 22.71
N PRO A 417 -16.05 -25.73 22.28
CA PRO A 417 -15.19 -26.51 23.16
C PRO A 417 -13.90 -25.76 23.55
N PRO A 418 -13.24 -26.14 24.65
CA PRO A 418 -12.32 -25.27 25.41
C PRO A 418 -10.89 -25.21 24.85
N ALA A 419 -10.25 -24.07 25.12
CA ALA A 419 -8.86 -23.78 24.81
C ALA A 419 -7.87 -24.65 25.62
N GLN A 420 -6.87 -25.21 24.94
CA GLN A 420 -5.66 -25.75 25.56
C GLN A 420 -4.44 -25.33 24.75
N TYR A 421 -3.75 -24.29 25.21
CA TYR A 421 -2.31 -24.12 25.01
C TYR A 421 -1.72 -23.46 26.25
N SER A 422 -1.12 -24.27 27.12
CA SER A 422 -0.26 -23.82 28.21
C SER A 422 1.14 -23.53 27.66
N CYS A 423 1.58 -22.28 27.71
CA CYS A 423 2.99 -21.92 27.50
C CYS A 423 3.70 -21.93 28.85
N ASN A 424 4.70 -22.81 28.98
CA ASN A 424 5.60 -22.90 30.13
C ASN A 424 6.70 -21.82 29.98
N PRO A 425 6.90 -20.90 30.95
CA PRO A 425 7.92 -19.88 30.87
C PRO A 425 9.16 -20.33 31.65
N ASN A 426 10.28 -20.57 30.97
CA ASN A 426 11.62 -20.30 31.52
C ASN A 426 12.69 -20.40 30.41
N PRO A 427 13.57 -19.40 30.26
CA PRO A 427 14.74 -19.50 29.38
C PRO A 427 15.93 -20.15 30.12
N PRO A 428 16.82 -20.90 29.45
CA PRO A 428 18.09 -21.27 30.03
C PRO A 428 19.09 -20.12 29.92
N ALA A 429 19.91 -19.99 30.96
CA ALA A 429 20.94 -18.98 31.13
C ALA A 429 22.28 -19.42 30.52
N TRP A 430 23.01 -18.39 30.05
CA TRP A 430 24.40 -18.30 29.56
C TRP A 430 24.70 -18.82 28.16
#